data_AF-A0AA96V274-F1
#
_entry.id   AF-A0AA96V274-F1
#
_cell.length_a   1.000
_cell.length_b   1.000
_cell.length_c   1.000
_cell.angle_alpha   90.00
_cell.angle_beta   90.00
_cell.angle_gamma   90.00
#
_symmetry.space_group_name_H-M   'P 1'
#
loop_
_entity.id
_entity.type
_entity.pdbx_description
1 polymer ?
#
loop_
_entity_poly.entity_id
_entity_poly.type
_entity_poly.pdbx_seq_one_letter_code
_entity_poly.pdbx_strand_id
1 'polypeptide(L)'
;MKLNQQDKIKIFAVLAEKYFNENGWKYYKVADNVEKIQKICDDINRQHAAYPSITRDWYVQNGGAKGIHLCDTWDELKTVCDFLKIGAVWFDFFVDTGEIKAFCILSATKELAPERIDIILKAQAAGIRTLVFLADVPNEIDANVLQIKKSEC
;
A
#
# COMPACT_ATOMS: atom_id res chain seq x y z
N MET A 1 23.18 -11.14 -14.58
CA MET A 1 23.21 -9.74 -14.05
C MET A 1 22.99 -9.78 -12.54
N LYS A 2 23.92 -9.24 -11.74
CA LYS A 2 23.78 -9.17 -10.28
C LYS A 2 22.78 -8.10 -9.86
N LEU A 3 21.89 -8.44 -8.93
CA LEU A 3 20.89 -7.53 -8.40
C LEU A 3 21.37 -6.88 -7.10
N ASN A 4 21.27 -5.56 -7.01
CA ASN A 4 21.44 -4.86 -5.75
C ASN A 4 20.13 -4.85 -4.93
N GLN A 5 20.18 -4.33 -3.70
CA GLN A 5 19.01 -4.30 -2.81
C GLN A 5 17.85 -3.47 -3.37
N GLN A 6 18.13 -2.37 -4.07
CA GLN A 6 17.11 -1.52 -4.67
C GLN A 6 16.43 -2.21 -5.86
N ASP A 7 17.18 -2.97 -6.66
CA ASP A 7 16.63 -3.80 -7.74
C ASP A 7 15.68 -4.86 -7.17
N LYS A 8 16.09 -5.51 -6.08
CA LYS A 8 15.26 -6.51 -5.40
C LYS A 8 13.97 -5.92 -4.85
N ILE A 9 14.01 -4.73 -4.24
CA ILE A 9 12.80 -4.03 -3.77
C ILE A 9 11.81 -3.78 -4.92
N LYS A 10 12.30 -3.33 -6.08
CA LYS A 10 11.46 -3.13 -7.26
C LYS A 10 10.84 -4.43 -7.75
N ILE A 11 11.62 -5.51 -7.79
CA ILE A 11 11.12 -6.84 -8.18
C ILE A 11 10.09 -7.35 -7.17
N PHE A 12 10.34 -7.19 -5.87
CA PHE A 12 9.36 -7.54 -4.83
C PHE A 12 8.05 -6.78 -5.00
N ALA A 13 8.09 -5.49 -5.32
CA ALA A 13 6.89 -4.72 -5.58
C ALA A 13 6.09 -5.29 -6.75
N VAL A 14 6.76 -5.62 -7.87
CA VAL A 14 6.10 -6.27 -9.03
C VAL A 14 5.49 -7.63 -8.66
N LEU A 15 6.22 -8.45 -7.90
CA LEU A 15 5.73 -9.75 -7.44
C LEU A 15 4.51 -9.61 -6.51
N ALA A 16 4.57 -8.66 -5.58
CA ALA A 16 3.47 -8.38 -4.66
C ALA A 16 2.22 -7.89 -5.41
N GLU A 17 2.37 -6.93 -6.32
CA GLU A 17 1.28 -6.45 -7.17
C GLU A 17 0.66 -7.58 -7.99
N LYS A 18 1.49 -8.44 -8.60
CA LYS A 18 1.00 -9.62 -9.33
C LYS A 18 0.22 -10.54 -8.41
N TYR A 19 0.76 -10.87 -7.25
CA TYR A 19 0.10 -11.71 -6.26
C TYR A 19 -1.25 -11.12 -5.81
N PHE A 20 -1.30 -9.82 -5.50
CA PHE A 20 -2.52 -9.13 -5.10
C PHE A 20 -3.58 -9.20 -6.22
N ASN A 21 -3.18 -8.94 -7.47
CA ASN A 21 -4.08 -9.01 -8.62
C ASN A 21 -4.61 -10.42 -8.87
N GLU A 22 -3.76 -11.45 -8.80
CA GLU A 22 -4.15 -12.86 -8.96
C GLU A 22 -5.15 -13.32 -7.88
N ASN A 23 -5.08 -12.73 -6.68
CA ASN A 23 -6.00 -12.99 -5.58
C ASN A 23 -7.20 -12.04 -5.53
N GLY A 24 -7.33 -11.12 -6.49
CA GLY A 24 -8.42 -10.15 -6.54
C GLY A 24 -8.41 -9.10 -5.42
N TRP A 25 -7.25 -8.86 -4.80
CA TRP A 25 -7.10 -7.89 -3.72
C TRP A 25 -7.02 -6.47 -4.29
N LYS A 26 -7.59 -5.51 -3.56
CA LYS A 26 -7.40 -4.09 -3.87
C LYS A 26 -6.19 -3.58 -3.09
N TYR A 27 -5.41 -2.69 -3.70
CA TYR A 27 -4.23 -2.16 -3.04
C TYR A 27 -3.85 -0.80 -3.59
N TYR A 28 -3.04 -0.06 -2.82
CA TYR A 28 -2.33 1.12 -3.29
C TYR A 28 -0.93 1.17 -2.70
N LYS A 29 0.01 1.78 -3.44
CA LYS A 29 1.35 2.09 -2.94
C LYS A 29 1.27 3.21 -1.93
N VAL A 30 1.81 3.01 -0.73
CA VAL A 30 1.71 4.00 0.35
C VAL A 30 2.39 5.30 -0.07
N ALA A 31 3.65 5.22 -0.51
CA ALA A 31 4.45 6.39 -0.90
C ALA A 31 3.76 7.29 -1.94
N ASP A 32 3.02 6.71 -2.90
CA ASP A 32 2.38 7.44 -4.00
C ASP A 32 1.03 8.11 -3.61
N ASN A 33 0.50 7.78 -2.43
CA ASN A 33 -0.86 8.13 -2.03
C ASN A 33 -0.97 8.83 -0.66
N VAL A 34 0.11 8.97 0.11
CA VAL A 34 0.09 9.65 1.42
C VAL A 34 -0.57 11.03 1.36
N GLU A 35 -0.06 11.92 0.50
CA GLU A 35 -0.55 13.30 0.39
C GLU A 35 -2.00 13.34 -0.10
N LYS A 36 -2.38 12.44 -1.02
CA LYS A 36 -3.75 12.35 -1.54
C LYS A 36 -4.72 11.94 -0.43
N ILE A 37 -4.37 10.94 0.38
CA ILE A 37 -5.20 10.44 1.49
C ILE A 37 -5.35 11.53 2.57
N GLN A 38 -4.28 12.25 2.89
CA GLN A 38 -4.34 13.38 3.81
C GLN A 38 -5.28 14.47 3.30
N LYS A 39 -5.15 14.84 2.02
CA LYS A 39 -6.04 15.82 1.39
C LYS A 39 -7.51 15.36 1.40
N ILE A 40 -7.78 14.09 1.13
CA ILE A 40 -9.14 13.52 1.20
C ILE A 40 -9.72 13.68 2.60
N CYS A 41 -8.94 13.40 3.65
CA CYS A 41 -9.40 13.58 5.03
C CYS A 41 -9.74 15.05 5.34
N ASP A 42 -8.89 15.98 4.91
CA ASP A 42 -9.12 17.40 5.11
C ASP A 42 -10.36 17.89 4.35
N ASP A 43 -10.52 17.45 3.10
CA ASP A 43 -11.64 17.83 2.24
C ASP A 43 -12.96 17.27 2.81
N ILE A 44 -13.01 16.02 3.28
CA ILE A 44 -14.20 15.45 3.96
C ILE A 44 -14.56 16.26 5.21
N ASN A 45 -13.56 16.65 6.01
CA ASN A 45 -13.81 17.48 7.19
C ASN A 45 -14.41 18.85 6.81
N ARG A 46 -13.86 19.51 5.78
CA ARG A 46 -14.40 20.79 5.29
C ARG A 46 -15.82 20.64 4.74
N GLN A 47 -16.08 19.58 3.97
CA GLN A 47 -17.40 19.30 3.39
C GLN A 47 -18.45 19.03 4.48
N HIS A 48 -18.12 18.21 5.48
CA HIS A 48 -19.01 17.96 6.60
C HIS A 48 -19.24 19.21 7.46
N ALA A 49 -18.22 20.05 7.66
CA ALA A 49 -18.39 21.33 8.36
C ALA A 49 -19.33 22.28 7.61
N ALA A 50 -19.28 22.30 6.27
CA ALA A 50 -20.18 23.08 5.43
C ALA A 50 -21.60 22.49 5.37
N TYR A 51 -21.74 21.17 5.43
CA TYR A 51 -23.02 20.45 5.37
C TYR A 51 -23.15 19.40 6.47
N PRO A 52 -23.41 19.80 7.74
CA PRO A 52 -23.40 18.89 8.89
C PRO A 52 -24.47 17.79 8.86
N SER A 53 -25.53 17.97 8.07
CA SER A 53 -26.58 16.97 7.87
C SER A 53 -26.12 15.73 7.09
N ILE A 54 -25.00 15.82 6.36
CA ILE A 54 -24.41 14.70 5.63
C ILE A 54 -23.27 14.11 6.48
N THR A 55 -23.32 12.81 6.76
CA THR A 55 -22.31 12.15 7.59
C THR A 55 -20.96 12.06 6.88
N ARG A 56 -19.86 12.03 7.64
CA ARG A 56 -18.53 11.80 7.07
C ARG A 56 -18.41 10.45 6.36
N ASP A 57 -19.04 9.41 6.90
CA ASP A 57 -19.09 8.09 6.27
C ASP A 57 -19.71 8.13 4.88
N TRP A 58 -20.74 8.97 4.67
CA TRP A 58 -21.32 9.16 3.36
C TRP A 58 -20.28 9.69 2.37
N TYR A 59 -19.46 10.67 2.77
CA TYR A 59 -18.39 11.20 1.92
C TYR A 59 -17.27 10.19 1.68
N VAL A 60 -16.91 9.37 2.66
CA VAL A 60 -15.96 8.26 2.50
C VAL A 60 -16.43 7.28 1.42
N GLN A 61 -17.71 6.93 1.42
CA GLN A 61 -18.28 5.98 0.47
C GLN A 61 -18.53 6.58 -0.92
N ASN A 62 -18.90 7.86 -1.00
CA ASN A 62 -19.43 8.47 -2.24
C ASN A 62 -18.52 9.54 -2.86
N GLY A 63 -17.46 9.97 -2.19
CA GLY A 63 -16.59 11.08 -2.61
C GLY A 63 -15.66 10.81 -3.80
N GLY A 64 -15.87 9.72 -4.56
CA GLY A 64 -15.05 9.36 -5.72
C GLY A 64 -13.61 8.91 -5.42
N ALA A 65 -13.22 8.83 -4.15
CA ALA A 65 -11.86 8.54 -3.72
C ALA A 65 -11.69 7.14 -3.08
N LYS A 66 -12.74 6.30 -3.08
CA LYS A 66 -12.72 4.99 -2.42
C LYS A 66 -11.59 4.08 -2.92
N GLY A 67 -11.26 4.14 -4.21
CA GLY A 67 -10.13 3.40 -4.80
C GLY A 67 -8.75 3.89 -4.35
N ILE A 68 -8.66 5.04 -3.67
CA ILE A 68 -7.40 5.65 -3.21
C ILE A 68 -7.12 5.32 -1.74
N HIS A 69 -8.15 5.23 -0.89
CA HIS A 69 -7.98 4.96 0.54
C HIS A 69 -8.48 3.59 1.00
N LEU A 70 -9.38 2.95 0.24
CA LEU A 70 -9.98 1.63 0.51
C LEU A 70 -10.83 1.53 1.80
N CYS A 71 -10.78 2.52 2.71
CA CYS A 71 -11.60 2.55 3.92
C CYS A 71 -13.12 2.63 3.65
N ASP A 72 -13.91 2.08 4.58
CA ASP A 72 -15.36 2.07 4.53
C ASP A 72 -16.03 3.06 5.49
N THR A 73 -15.35 3.46 6.56
CA THR A 73 -15.87 4.44 7.53
C THR A 73 -14.90 5.58 7.70
N TRP A 74 -15.42 6.69 8.22
CA TRP A 74 -14.64 7.85 8.61
C TRP A 74 -13.62 7.50 9.70
N ASP A 75 -14.01 6.71 10.69
CA ASP A 75 -13.10 6.33 11.78
C ASP A 75 -11.94 5.47 11.27
N GLU A 76 -12.21 4.55 10.34
CA GLU A 76 -11.16 3.76 9.67
C GLU A 76 -10.23 4.68 8.86
N LEU A 77 -10.80 5.56 8.01
CA LEU A 77 -10.01 6.50 7.21
C LEU A 77 -9.16 7.44 8.06
N LYS A 78 -9.73 7.98 9.14
CA LYS A 78 -9.05 8.86 10.07
C LYS A 78 -7.89 8.14 10.73
N THR A 79 -8.10 6.90 11.16
CA THR A 79 -7.05 6.07 11.78
C THR A 79 -5.90 5.80 10.82
N VAL A 80 -6.21 5.43 9.56
CA VAL A 80 -5.21 5.26 8.50
C VAL A 80 -4.45 6.55 8.22
N CYS A 81 -5.15 7.68 8.06
CA CYS A 81 -4.54 8.98 7.79
C CYS A 81 -3.63 9.46 8.93
N ASP A 82 -4.08 9.34 10.18
CA ASP A 82 -3.29 9.73 11.35
C ASP A 82 -2.03 8.87 11.47
N PHE A 83 -2.12 7.57 11.18
CA PHE A 83 -0.97 6.68 11.19
C PHE A 83 0.01 6.95 10.05
N LEU A 84 -0.47 7.29 8.84
CA LEU A 84 0.40 7.64 7.71
C LEU A 84 1.33 8.81 8.01
N LYS A 85 0.94 9.75 8.89
CA LYS A 85 1.79 10.88 9.30
C LYS A 85 3.08 10.45 10.01
N ILE A 86 3.08 9.29 10.65
CA ILE A 86 4.22 8.79 11.44
C ILE A 86 4.85 7.52 10.86
N GLY A 87 4.09 6.73 10.11
CA GLY A 87 4.47 5.38 9.71
C GLY A 87 4.68 5.17 8.21
N ALA A 88 4.30 6.11 7.35
CA ALA A 88 4.21 5.88 5.91
C ALA A 88 5.50 5.36 5.26
N VAL A 89 6.67 5.84 5.69
CA VAL A 89 7.98 5.46 5.12
C VAL A 89 8.31 3.97 5.35
N TRP A 90 7.64 3.30 6.26
CA TRP A 90 7.94 1.93 6.66
C TRP A 90 7.06 0.87 5.99
N PHE A 91 6.02 1.28 5.28
CA PHE A 91 5.08 0.39 4.60
C PHE A 91 5.11 0.62 3.10
N ASP A 92 5.01 -0.47 2.34
CA ASP A 92 5.08 -0.44 0.89
C ASP A 92 3.69 -0.29 0.28
N PHE A 93 2.72 -1.05 0.81
CA PHE A 93 1.34 -1.06 0.33
C PHE A 93 0.34 -0.94 1.47
N PHE A 94 -0.87 -0.48 1.14
CA PHE A 94 -2.06 -0.79 1.90
C PHE A 94 -2.93 -1.71 1.04
N VAL A 95 -3.41 -2.79 1.63
CA VAL A 95 -4.12 -3.86 0.92
C VAL A 95 -5.47 -4.11 1.58
N ASP A 96 -6.46 -4.43 0.75
CA ASP A 96 -7.79 -4.90 1.13
C ASP A 96 -8.00 -6.26 0.46
N THR A 97 -8.04 -7.31 1.29
CA THR A 97 -8.23 -8.69 0.85
C THR A 97 -9.71 -9.06 0.72
N GLY A 98 -10.62 -8.15 1.07
CA GLY A 98 -12.06 -8.41 1.26
C GLY A 98 -12.40 -8.88 2.68
N GLU A 99 -11.43 -9.45 3.41
CA GLU A 99 -11.59 -9.87 4.82
C GLU A 99 -10.82 -8.97 5.78
N ILE A 100 -9.63 -8.53 5.36
CA ILE A 100 -8.75 -7.69 6.15
C ILE A 100 -8.26 -6.50 5.32
N LYS A 101 -8.22 -5.33 5.96
CA LYS A 101 -7.49 -4.16 5.46
C LYS A 101 -6.24 -3.96 6.30
N ALA A 102 -5.08 -3.90 5.65
CA ALA A 102 -3.81 -3.92 6.34
C ALA A 102 -2.73 -3.11 5.62
N PHE A 103 -1.81 -2.52 6.38
CA PHE A 103 -0.53 -2.11 5.80
C PHE A 103 0.36 -3.33 5.54
N CYS A 104 1.03 -3.35 4.40
CA CYS A 104 1.86 -4.46 3.95
C CYS A 104 3.31 -4.00 3.76
N ILE A 105 4.24 -4.82 4.24
CA ILE A 105 5.68 -4.65 4.11
C ILE A 105 6.23 -5.74 3.19
N LEU A 106 7.08 -5.36 2.25
CA LEU A 106 7.85 -6.28 1.43
C LEU A 106 9.12 -6.70 2.17
N SER A 107 9.37 -8.01 2.23
CA SER A 107 10.59 -8.54 2.81
C SER A 107 11.08 -9.80 2.09
N ALA A 108 12.40 -9.95 2.01
CA ALA A 108 13.04 -11.17 1.54
C ALA A 108 13.06 -12.26 2.63
N THR A 109 13.00 -11.85 3.90
CA THR A 109 13.18 -12.73 5.05
C THR A 109 12.09 -12.47 6.09
N LYS A 110 11.91 -13.41 7.00
CA LYS A 110 11.02 -13.25 8.17
C LYS A 110 11.59 -12.29 9.22
N GLU A 111 12.88 -11.97 9.12
CA GLU A 111 13.58 -11.11 10.06
C GLU A 111 13.49 -9.66 9.59
N LEU A 112 12.65 -8.87 10.26
CA LEU A 112 12.51 -7.45 9.99
C LEU A 112 13.48 -6.63 10.83
N ALA A 113 13.91 -5.49 10.28
CA ALA A 113 14.71 -4.52 11.02
C ALA A 113 13.94 -4.03 12.28
N PRO A 114 14.63 -3.73 13.40
CA PRO A 114 13.98 -3.30 14.64
C PRO A 114 13.01 -2.12 14.47
N GLU A 115 13.34 -1.17 13.60
CA GLU A 115 12.51 0.00 13.29
C GLU A 115 11.19 -0.39 12.62
N ARG A 116 11.23 -1.40 11.73
CA ARG A 116 10.02 -1.97 11.12
C ARG A 116 9.17 -2.74 12.12
N ILE A 117 9.80 -3.39 13.10
CA ILE A 117 9.06 -4.08 14.17
C ILE A 117 8.35 -3.06 15.06
N ASP A 118 9.05 -2.00 15.48
CA ASP A 118 8.48 -0.94 16.33
C ASP A 118 7.26 -0.28 15.68
N ILE A 119 7.34 0.05 14.38
CA ILE A 119 6.22 0.69 13.69
C ILE A 119 5.05 -0.27 13.45
N ILE A 120 5.29 -1.57 13.25
CA ILE A 120 4.23 -2.60 13.20
C ILE A 120 3.48 -2.65 14.53
N LEU A 121 4.20 -2.67 15.66
CA LEU A 121 3.59 -2.70 16.99
C LEU A 121 2.75 -1.44 17.25
N LYS A 122 3.23 -0.27 16.81
CA LYS A 122 2.46 0.98 16.86
C LYS A 122 1.19 0.92 16.00
N ALA A 123 1.26 0.34 14.80
CA ALA A 123 0.08 0.16 13.95
C ALA A 123 -0.96 -0.74 14.64
N GLN A 124 -0.51 -1.86 15.20
CA GLN A 124 -1.38 -2.81 15.90
C GLN A 124 -2.03 -2.21 17.15
N ALA A 125 -1.29 -1.42 17.92
CA ALA A 125 -1.83 -0.68 19.07
C ALA A 125 -2.89 0.34 18.66
N ALA A 126 -2.79 0.91 17.45
CA ALA A 126 -3.82 1.76 16.85
C ALA A 126 -4.99 0.99 16.21
N GLY A 127 -5.03 -0.34 16.36
CA GLY A 127 -6.07 -1.20 15.78
C GLY A 127 -5.89 -1.49 14.28
N ILE A 128 -4.76 -1.10 13.69
CA ILE A 128 -4.47 -1.31 12.28
C ILE A 128 -3.80 -2.67 12.09
N ARG A 129 -4.29 -3.46 11.12
CA ARG A 129 -3.68 -4.73 10.77
C ARG A 129 -2.42 -4.51 9.93
N THR A 130 -1.47 -5.43 10.04
CA THR A 130 -0.21 -5.42 9.30
C THR A 130 0.06 -6.77 8.68
N LEU A 131 0.61 -6.79 7.48
CA LEU A 131 1.04 -7.99 6.75
C LEU A 131 2.49 -7.85 6.31
N VAL A 132 3.16 -8.99 6.16
CA VAL A 132 4.48 -9.07 5.52
C VAL A 132 4.34 -9.95 4.30
N PHE A 133 4.57 -9.36 3.12
CA PHE A 133 4.70 -10.11 1.89
C PHE A 133 6.14 -10.64 1.79
N LEU A 134 6.28 -11.96 1.81
CA LEU A 134 7.55 -12.65 1.73
C LEU A 134 7.76 -13.19 0.33
N ALA A 135 8.87 -12.84 -0.29
CA ALA A 135 9.28 -13.39 -1.57
C ALA A 135 10.80 -13.60 -1.59
N ASP A 136 11.25 -14.64 -2.29
CA ASP A 136 12.66 -14.87 -2.56
C ASP A 136 12.99 -14.39 -3.98
N VAL A 137 13.94 -13.47 -4.10
CA VAL A 137 14.43 -12.96 -5.39
C VAL A 137 15.90 -13.35 -5.53
N PRO A 138 16.25 -14.10 -6.60
CA PRO A 138 17.60 -14.59 -6.79
C PRO A 138 18.61 -13.44 -6.82
N ASN A 139 19.86 -13.71 -6.46
CA ASN A 139 20.92 -12.69 -6.49
C ASN A 139 21.33 -12.28 -7.90
N GLU A 140 21.02 -13.13 -8.87
CA GLU A 140 21.37 -12.94 -10.27
C GLU A 140 20.20 -13.36 -11.16
N ILE A 141 19.95 -12.55 -12.20
CA ILE A 141 19.01 -12.86 -13.27
C ILE A 141 19.76 -12.77 -14.59
N ASP A 142 19.55 -13.76 -15.45
CA ASP A 142 20.02 -13.73 -16.84
C ASP A 142 18.99 -13.02 -17.72
N ALA A 143 19.45 -12.02 -18.46
CA ALA A 143 18.61 -11.25 -19.38
C ALA A 143 19.38 -11.03 -20.68
N ASN A 144 18.71 -11.23 -21.81
CA ASN A 144 19.25 -11.02 -23.15
C ASN A 144 18.27 -10.17 -23.97
N VAL A 145 18.79 -9.30 -24.83
CA VAL A 145 17.99 -8.51 -25.78
C VAL A 145 18.24 -9.06 -27.18
N LEU A 146 17.17 -9.44 -27.88
CA LEU A 146 17.21 -9.90 -29.27
C LEU A 146 16.57 -8.83 -30.16
N GLN A 147 17.26 -8.46 -31.24
CA GLN A 147 16.70 -7.60 -32.29
C GLN A 147 16.17 -8.47 -33.43
N ILE A 148 14.86 -8.50 -33.63
CA ILE A 148 14.24 -9.22 -34.75
C ILE A 148 14.31 -8.35 -36.01
N LYS A 149 14.84 -8.90 -37.12
CA LYS A 149 14.85 -8.24 -38.43
C LYS A 149 13.82 -8.88 -39.37
N LYS A 150 13.24 -8.07 -40.26
CA LYS A 150 12.19 -8.48 -41.22
C LYS A 150 12.60 -9.62 -42.18
N SER A 151 13.90 -9.92 -42.30
CA SER A 151 14.42 -11.04 -43.09
C SER A 151 14.27 -12.41 -42.40
N GLU A 152 13.79 -12.44 -41.15
CA GLU A 152 13.67 -13.66 -40.32
C GLU A 152 12.19 -14.01 -40.00
N CYS A 153 11.23 -13.45 -40.76
CA CYS A 153 9.81 -13.81 -40.75
C CYS A 153 9.38 -14.29 -42.14
#